data_AF-A0A6F8XMY1-F1
#
_entry.id   AF-A0A6F8XMY1-F1
#
_cell.length_a   1.000
_cell.length_b   1.000
_cell.length_c   1.000
_cell.angle_alpha   90.00
_cell.angle_beta   90.00
_cell.angle_gamma   90.00
#
_symmetry.space_group_name_H-M   'P 1'
#
loop_
_entity.id
_entity.type
_entity.pdbx_description
1 polymer ?
#
loop_
_entity_poly.entity_id
_entity_poly.type
_entity_poly.pdbx_seq_one_letter_code
_entity_poly.pdbx_strand_id
1 'polypeptide(L)'
;MAYLQSLHGGYGPGKSWQETYQTDDRAIVEQLLKAGDTEFRWTDDGDLRIRQVRPAVRNHPITGDQVWFNQAEQFHVSSLPDATAQALLAMAESEDELPQSATYGDGSPIPPEDLANVRETARRGESAFDWQPGDVLAIDNMLVMHGRHAYTGSRRILVAMT
;
A
#
# COMPACT_ATOMS: atom_id res chain seq x y z
N MET A 1 -6.29 10.95 0.53
CA MET A 1 -6.05 9.86 -0.41
C MET A 1 -7.08 8.78 -0.18
N ALA A 2 -7.65 8.24 -1.24
CA ALA A 2 -8.49 7.06 -1.17
C ALA A 2 -7.68 5.84 -1.62
N TYR A 3 -7.80 4.76 -0.87
CA TYR A 3 -7.21 3.46 -1.19
C TYR A 3 -8.33 2.47 -1.46
N LEU A 4 -8.21 1.75 -2.57
CA LEU A 4 -9.13 0.70 -2.95
C LEU A 4 -8.36 -0.61 -2.99
N GLN A 5 -8.97 -1.67 -2.46
CA GLN A 5 -8.39 -3.00 -2.47
C GLN A 5 -9.44 -4.04 -2.82
N SER A 6 -9.05 -4.94 -3.71
CA SER A 6 -9.79 -6.14 -4.04
C SER A 6 -9.04 -7.34 -3.46
N LEU A 7 -9.63 -7.98 -2.45
CA LEU A 7 -9.06 -9.14 -1.77
C LEU A 7 -9.86 -10.39 -2.14
N HIS A 8 -9.22 -11.36 -2.79
CA HIS A 8 -9.94 -12.51 -3.32
C HIS A 8 -10.41 -13.47 -2.22
N GLY A 9 -11.52 -14.17 -2.46
CA GLY A 9 -12.07 -15.17 -1.54
C GLY A 9 -11.37 -16.53 -1.54
N GLY A 10 -10.52 -16.78 -2.56
CA GLY A 10 -9.76 -18.03 -2.69
C GLY A 10 -8.98 -18.16 -4.00
N TYR A 11 -9.41 -17.48 -5.05
CA TYR A 11 -8.68 -17.42 -6.33
C TYR A 11 -8.79 -16.01 -6.92
N GLY A 12 -7.66 -15.45 -7.34
CA GLY A 12 -7.61 -14.13 -7.95
C GLY A 12 -6.21 -13.52 -7.87
N PRO A 13 -5.98 -12.38 -8.51
CA PRO A 13 -4.74 -11.64 -8.35
C PRO A 13 -4.64 -11.00 -6.95
N GLY A 14 -3.43 -10.87 -6.42
CA GLY A 14 -3.18 -10.21 -5.14
C GLY A 14 -3.25 -11.14 -3.94
N LYS A 15 -3.66 -10.59 -2.79
CA LYS A 15 -3.83 -11.33 -1.53
C LYS A 15 -5.29 -11.68 -1.34
N SER A 16 -5.54 -12.81 -0.67
CA SER A 16 -6.86 -13.11 -0.14
C SER A 16 -7.21 -12.24 1.07
N TRP A 17 -8.51 -12.12 1.37
CA TRP A 17 -8.91 -11.47 2.61
C TRP A 17 -8.51 -12.32 3.83
N GLN A 18 -8.47 -13.64 3.69
CA GLN A 18 -8.03 -14.55 4.74
C GLN A 18 -6.55 -14.35 5.08
N GLU A 19 -5.66 -14.22 4.08
CA GLU A 19 -4.25 -13.91 4.32
C GLU A 19 -4.05 -12.51 4.92
N THR A 20 -4.88 -11.56 4.50
CA THR A 20 -4.80 -10.16 4.96
C THR A 20 -5.24 -10.01 6.41
N TYR A 21 -6.35 -10.63 6.79
CA TYR A 21 -6.92 -10.55 8.14
C TYR A 21 -6.56 -11.74 9.04
N GLN A 22 -5.87 -12.73 8.50
CA GLN A 22 -5.45 -13.96 9.19
C GLN A 22 -6.59 -14.70 9.89
N THR A 23 -7.74 -14.78 9.21
CA THR A 23 -8.96 -15.43 9.72
C THR A 23 -9.83 -15.90 8.55
N ASP A 24 -10.63 -16.93 8.80
CA ASP A 24 -11.67 -17.42 7.88
C ASP A 24 -13.08 -16.93 8.27
N ASP A 25 -13.21 -16.09 9.30
CA ASP A 25 -14.49 -15.56 9.78
C ASP A 25 -14.75 -14.13 9.25
N ARG A 26 -15.73 -14.01 8.34
CA ARG A 26 -16.15 -12.71 7.79
C ARG A 26 -16.62 -11.74 8.86
N ALA A 27 -17.29 -12.22 9.92
CA ALA A 27 -17.80 -11.33 10.96
C ALA A 27 -16.67 -10.61 11.72
N ILE A 28 -15.53 -11.28 11.93
CA ILE A 28 -14.33 -10.66 12.52
C ILE A 28 -13.80 -9.56 11.59
N VAL A 29 -13.71 -9.84 10.29
CA VAL A 29 -13.24 -8.87 9.29
C VAL A 29 -14.15 -7.63 9.25
N GLU A 30 -15.47 -7.83 9.24
CA GLU A 30 -16.44 -6.73 9.25
C GLU A 30 -16.34 -5.87 10.51
N GLN A 31 -16.10 -6.47 11.68
CA GLN A 31 -15.91 -5.72 12.92
C GLN A 31 -14.66 -4.84 12.85
N LEU A 32 -13.55 -5.38 12.33
CA LEU A 32 -12.31 -4.63 12.15
C LEU A 32 -12.48 -3.45 11.18
N LEU A 33 -13.17 -3.69 10.05
CA LEU A 33 -13.42 -2.66 9.04
C LEU A 33 -14.34 -1.55 9.57
N LYS A 34 -15.42 -1.91 10.28
CA LYS A 34 -16.32 -0.93 10.92
C LYS A 34 -15.60 -0.11 11.99
N ALA A 35 -14.78 -0.74 12.82
CA ALA A 35 -13.99 -0.04 13.85
C ALA A 35 -12.97 0.94 13.23
N GLY A 36 -12.50 0.64 12.02
CA GLY A 36 -11.58 1.48 11.26
C GLY A 36 -12.25 2.56 10.39
N ASP A 37 -13.57 2.75 10.45
CA ASP A 37 -14.32 3.66 9.57
C ASP A 37 -13.98 3.43 8.09
N THR A 38 -14.09 2.16 7.67
CA THR A 38 -13.71 1.70 6.33
C THR A 38 -14.93 1.19 5.59
N GLU A 39 -15.12 1.67 4.36
CA GLU A 39 -16.18 1.21 3.47
C GLU A 39 -15.80 -0.16 2.90
N PHE A 40 -16.75 -1.10 2.86
CA PHE A 40 -16.50 -2.41 2.27
C PHE A 40 -17.77 -3.06 1.74
N ARG A 41 -17.59 -4.01 0.82
CA ARG A 41 -18.64 -4.91 0.35
C ARG A 41 -18.08 -6.29 0.02
N TRP A 42 -18.87 -7.32 0.26
CA TRP A 42 -18.61 -8.67 -0.25
C TRP A 42 -19.16 -8.79 -1.67
N THR A 43 -18.46 -9.48 -2.56
CA THR A 43 -18.97 -9.85 -3.89
C THR A 43 -19.69 -11.20 -3.84
N ASP A 44 -20.46 -11.51 -4.87
CA ASP A 44 -21.14 -12.80 -5.01
C ASP A 44 -20.14 -13.97 -5.11
N ASP A 45 -18.97 -13.73 -5.69
CA ASP A 45 -17.85 -14.69 -5.78
C ASP A 45 -17.11 -14.86 -4.44
N GLY A 46 -17.47 -14.08 -3.43
CA GLY A 46 -16.90 -14.17 -2.09
C GLY A 46 -15.61 -13.38 -1.87
N ASP A 47 -15.28 -12.46 -2.77
CA ASP A 47 -14.22 -11.48 -2.59
C ASP A 47 -14.65 -10.35 -1.65
N LEU A 48 -13.67 -9.65 -1.10
CA LEU A 48 -13.86 -8.47 -0.27
C LEU A 48 -13.32 -7.24 -0.99
N ARG A 49 -14.19 -6.24 -1.20
CA ARG A 49 -13.82 -4.93 -1.73
C ARG A 49 -13.78 -3.93 -0.59
N ILE A 50 -12.68 -3.19 -0.50
CA ILE A 50 -12.41 -2.24 0.58
C ILE A 50 -12.13 -0.88 -0.04
N ARG A 51 -12.70 0.17 0.55
CA ARG A 51 -12.39 1.55 0.25
C ARG A 51 -12.12 2.32 1.55
N GLN A 52 -10.99 3.01 1.59
CA GLN A 52 -10.59 3.77 2.78
C GLN A 52 -10.05 5.15 2.39
N VAL A 53 -10.62 6.21 2.96
CA VAL A 53 -10.10 7.58 2.81
C VAL A 53 -9.25 7.94 4.02
N ARG A 54 -8.00 8.34 3.76
CA ARG A 54 -7.03 8.75 4.78
C ARG A 54 -6.38 10.10 4.43
N PRO A 55 -5.89 10.86 5.42
CA PRO A 55 -5.11 12.06 5.17
C PRO A 55 -3.92 11.77 4.23
N ALA A 56 -3.70 12.63 3.23
CA ALA A 56 -2.55 12.49 2.33
C ALA A 56 -1.25 12.95 3.01
N VAL A 57 -1.34 13.94 3.89
CA VAL A 57 -0.23 14.40 4.72
C VAL A 57 -0.60 14.28 6.19
N ARG A 58 0.42 14.11 7.03
CA ARG A 58 0.26 14.14 8.49
C ARG A 58 1.18 15.21 9.07
N ASN A 59 0.84 15.73 10.24
CA ASN A 59 1.76 16.57 10.99
C ASN A 59 2.61 15.66 11.89
N HIS A 60 3.92 15.85 11.86
CA HIS A 60 4.82 15.16 12.76
C HIS A 60 4.54 15.60 14.21
N PRO A 61 4.34 14.68 15.18
CA PRO A 61 3.85 15.02 16.52
C PRO A 61 4.84 15.86 17.34
N ILE A 62 6.13 15.78 17.02
CA ILE A 62 7.20 16.53 17.73
C ILE A 62 7.55 17.83 17.00
N THR A 63 7.98 17.78 15.73
CA THR A 63 8.39 18.96 14.96
C THR A 63 7.24 19.82 14.44
N GLY A 64 6.05 19.24 14.25
CA GLY A 64 4.89 19.91 13.65
C GLY A 64 4.92 19.97 12.11
N ASP A 65 5.97 19.49 11.46
CA ASP A 65 6.12 19.54 10.01
C ASP A 65 5.06 18.68 9.30
N GLN A 66 4.61 19.14 8.13
CA GLN A 66 3.78 18.32 7.24
C GLN A 66 4.65 17.28 6.54
N VAL A 67 4.31 16.00 6.71
CA VAL A 67 5.07 14.87 6.17
C VAL A 67 4.23 14.06 5.18
N TRP A 68 4.89 13.56 4.13
CA TRP A 68 4.32 12.57 3.22
C TRP A 68 4.27 11.21 3.94
N PHE A 69 3.18 10.98 4.67
CA PHE A 69 2.94 9.73 5.39
C PHE A 69 1.74 8.99 4.79
N ASN A 70 1.93 8.55 3.55
CA ASN A 70 0.95 7.80 2.77
C ASN A 70 1.68 6.91 1.74
N GLN A 71 0.96 6.02 1.06
CA GLN A 71 1.52 5.05 0.10
C GLN A 71 0.87 5.13 -1.28
N ALA A 72 0.33 6.30 -1.68
CA ALA A 72 -0.39 6.44 -2.94
C ALA A 72 0.48 6.04 -4.15
N GLU A 73 1.75 6.43 -4.13
CA GLU A 73 2.72 6.10 -5.17
C GLU A 73 3.05 4.62 -5.24
N GLN A 74 2.85 3.86 -4.16
CA GLN A 74 3.06 2.41 -4.14
C GLN A 74 1.78 1.63 -4.50
N PHE A 75 0.61 2.11 -4.07
CA PHE A 75 -0.67 1.41 -4.26
C PHE A 75 -1.24 1.64 -5.66
N HIS A 76 -0.88 2.74 -6.32
CA HIS A 76 -1.36 3.01 -7.67
C HIS A 76 -0.79 2.05 -8.71
N VAL A 77 -1.62 1.66 -9.69
CA VAL A 77 -1.25 0.71 -10.76
C VAL A 77 -0.03 1.14 -11.57
N SER A 78 0.20 2.45 -11.70
CA SER A 78 1.39 3.02 -12.37
C SER A 78 2.72 2.74 -11.64
N SER A 79 2.69 2.11 -10.46
CA SER A 79 3.90 1.64 -9.77
C SER A 79 4.46 0.35 -10.36
N LEU A 80 3.63 -0.39 -11.09
CA LEU A 80 3.98 -1.66 -11.71
C LEU A 80 4.72 -1.45 -13.03
N PRO A 81 5.54 -2.41 -13.47
CA PRO A 81 6.07 -2.41 -14.83
C PRO A 81 4.94 -2.36 -15.86
N ASP A 82 5.12 -1.62 -16.95
CA ASP A 82 4.07 -1.35 -17.96
C ASP A 82 3.32 -2.61 -18.42
N ALA A 83 4.06 -3.69 -18.73
CA ALA A 83 3.45 -4.95 -19.17
C ALA A 83 2.57 -5.58 -18.07
N THR A 84 2.96 -5.46 -16.81
CA THR A 84 2.18 -5.97 -15.66
C THR A 84 0.95 -5.11 -15.41
N ALA A 85 1.11 -3.78 -15.45
CA ALA A 85 -0.02 -2.85 -15.33
C ALA A 85 -1.07 -3.10 -16.42
N GLN A 86 -0.64 -3.20 -17.68
CA GLN A 86 -1.52 -3.48 -18.82
C GLN A 86 -2.24 -4.82 -18.68
N ALA A 87 -1.53 -5.88 -18.27
CA ALA A 87 -2.15 -7.18 -18.06
C ALA A 87 -3.23 -7.15 -16.96
N LEU A 88 -2.98 -6.49 -15.84
CA LEU A 88 -3.95 -6.35 -14.76
C LEU A 88 -5.16 -5.51 -15.17
N LEU A 89 -4.93 -4.39 -15.85
CA LEU A 89 -6.01 -3.53 -16.34
C LEU A 89 -6.88 -4.24 -17.38
N ALA A 90 -6.30 -5.09 -18.22
CA ALA A 90 -7.05 -5.88 -19.21
C ALA A 90 -7.91 -7.00 -18.57
N MET A 91 -7.58 -7.42 -17.34
CA MET A 91 -8.32 -8.44 -16.59
C MET A 91 -9.39 -7.84 -15.67
N ALA A 92 -9.34 -6.54 -15.41
CA ALA A 92 -10.23 -5.83 -14.49
C ALA A 92 -11.35 -5.13 -15.27
N GLU A 93 -12.59 -5.21 -14.80
CA GLU A 93 -13.70 -4.45 -15.41
C GLU A 93 -13.62 -2.96 -15.04
N SER A 94 -12.98 -2.64 -13.90
CA SER A 94 -12.70 -1.28 -13.44
C SER A 94 -11.47 -1.23 -12.53
N GLU A 95 -10.92 -0.04 -12.28
CA GLU A 95 -9.77 0.14 -11.37
C GLU A 95 -10.07 -0.27 -9.92
N ASP A 96 -11.35 -0.33 -9.54
CA ASP A 96 -11.83 -0.81 -8.23
C ASP A 96 -11.69 -2.34 -8.08
N GLU A 97 -11.35 -3.03 -9.17
CA GLU A 97 -11.10 -4.48 -9.18
C GLU A 97 -9.64 -4.87 -9.14
N LEU A 98 -8.75 -3.90 -9.28
CA LEU A 98 -7.34 -4.14 -9.10
C LEU A 98 -7.08 -4.59 -7.65
N PRO A 99 -6.09 -5.48 -7.41
CA PRO A 99 -5.72 -5.89 -6.07
C PRO A 99 -5.50 -4.72 -5.11
N GLN A 100 -4.95 -3.64 -5.65
CA GLN A 100 -4.81 -2.35 -4.99
C GLN A 100 -4.81 -1.23 -6.03
N SER A 101 -5.42 -0.11 -5.68
CA SER A 101 -5.35 1.15 -6.42
C SER A 101 -5.49 2.33 -5.45
N ALA A 102 -5.18 3.53 -5.94
CA ALA A 102 -5.27 4.77 -5.15
C ALA A 102 -5.86 5.89 -6.00
N THR A 103 -6.76 6.69 -5.40
CA THR A 103 -7.38 7.87 -6.01
C THR A 103 -7.31 9.06 -5.06
N TYR A 104 -7.65 10.26 -5.52
CA TYR A 104 -7.88 11.37 -4.60
C TYR A 104 -9.03 11.05 -3.63
N GLY A 105 -9.12 11.80 -2.53
CA GLY A 105 -10.09 11.49 -1.45
C GLY A 105 -11.54 11.48 -1.92
N ASP A 106 -11.86 12.27 -2.95
CA ASP A 106 -13.16 12.36 -3.59
C ASP A 106 -13.42 11.26 -4.64
N GLY A 107 -12.42 10.40 -4.90
CA GLY A 107 -12.49 9.33 -5.89
C GLY A 107 -11.99 9.74 -7.28
N SER A 108 -11.62 11.01 -7.51
CA SER A 108 -11.05 11.42 -8.80
C SER A 108 -9.67 10.78 -9.03
N PRO A 109 -9.31 10.46 -10.28
CA PRO A 109 -8.04 9.80 -10.59
C PRO A 109 -6.86 10.71 -10.26
N ILE A 110 -5.75 10.11 -9.82
CA ILE A 110 -4.49 10.83 -9.60
C ILE A 110 -3.72 10.83 -10.93
N PRO A 111 -3.27 12.00 -11.42
CA PRO A 111 -2.41 12.05 -12.60
C PRO A 111 -1.16 11.18 -12.42
N PRO A 112 -0.86 10.24 -13.34
CA PRO A 112 0.30 9.36 -13.21
C PRO A 112 1.63 10.11 -13.09
N GLU A 113 1.74 11.29 -13.70
CA GLU A 113 2.90 12.19 -13.63
C GLU A 113 3.16 12.73 -12.22
N ASP A 114 2.12 12.98 -11.43
CA ASP A 114 2.26 13.45 -10.05
C ASP A 114 2.88 12.35 -9.20
N LEU A 115 2.39 11.11 -9.35
CA LEU A 115 2.95 9.95 -8.66
C LEU A 115 4.35 9.61 -9.15
N ALA A 116 4.64 9.81 -10.45
CA ALA A 116 6.00 9.65 -10.97
C ALA A 116 6.97 10.65 -10.33
N ASN A 117 6.53 11.91 -10.12
CA ASN A 117 7.32 12.94 -9.46
C ASN A 117 7.58 12.62 -7.98
N VAL A 118 6.59 12.06 -7.26
CA VAL A 118 6.76 11.55 -5.89
C VAL A 118 7.83 10.45 -5.85
N ARG A 119 7.72 9.44 -6.73
CA ARG A 119 8.69 8.33 -6.80
C ARG A 119 10.09 8.84 -7.14
N GLU A 120 10.21 9.78 -8.06
CA GLU A 120 11.50 10.36 -8.42
C GLU A 120 12.11 11.17 -7.27
N THR A 121 11.29 11.92 -6.54
CA THR A 121 11.74 12.64 -5.34
C THR A 121 12.24 11.66 -4.27
N ALA A 122 11.52 10.54 -4.05
CA ALA A 122 11.94 9.49 -3.13
C ALA A 122 13.29 8.87 -3.55
N ARG A 123 13.48 8.56 -4.84
CA ARG A 123 14.75 8.03 -5.36
C ARG A 123 15.90 9.03 -5.21
N ARG A 124 15.67 10.32 -5.49
CA ARG A 124 16.69 11.36 -5.35
C ARG A 124 17.12 11.57 -3.89
N GLY A 125 16.21 11.36 -2.95
CA GLY A 125 16.48 11.42 -1.51
C GLY A 125 16.95 10.10 -0.90
N GLU A 126 17.15 9.06 -1.72
CA GLU A 126 17.48 7.73 -1.24
C GLU A 126 18.89 7.68 -0.64
N SER A 127 19.01 7.07 0.53
CA SER A 127 20.29 6.66 1.11
C SER A 127 20.32 5.13 1.21
N ALA A 128 21.09 4.51 0.33
CA ALA A 128 21.33 3.08 0.35
C ALA A 128 22.73 2.79 0.91
N PHE A 129 22.83 1.75 1.74
CA PHE A 129 24.08 1.32 2.34
C PHE A 129 24.12 -0.20 2.47
N ASP A 130 25.33 -0.75 2.44
CA ASP A 130 25.57 -2.18 2.56
C ASP A 130 25.55 -2.59 4.03
N TRP A 131 24.48 -3.27 4.43
CA TRP A 131 24.32 -3.84 5.77
C TRP A 131 25.50 -4.74 6.16
N GLN A 132 26.08 -4.47 7.32
CA GLN A 132 27.05 -5.34 7.98
C GLN A 132 26.42 -6.05 9.20
N PRO A 133 26.88 -7.27 9.53
CA PRO A 133 26.47 -7.93 10.76
C PRO A 133 26.73 -7.06 11.99
N GLY A 134 25.68 -6.78 12.76
CA GLY A 134 25.74 -5.95 13.96
C GLY A 134 25.27 -4.51 13.75
N ASP A 135 25.05 -4.08 12.51
CA ASP A 135 24.46 -2.76 12.24
C ASP A 135 23.04 -2.67 12.80
N VAL A 136 22.71 -1.48 13.30
CA VAL A 136 21.37 -1.12 13.77
C VAL A 136 20.98 0.20 13.12
N LEU A 137 19.89 0.18 12.36
CA LEU A 137 19.26 1.40 11.85
C LEU A 137 18.03 1.70 12.71
N ALA A 138 18.02 2.88 13.32
CA ALA A 138 16.82 3.47 13.89
C ALA A 138 16.31 4.54 12.94
N ILE A 139 15.01 4.49 12.62
CA ILE A 139 14.36 5.50 11.79
C ILE A 139 13.17 6.08 12.53
N ASP A 140 12.89 7.35 12.26
CA ASP A 140 11.58 7.92 12.53
C ASP A 140 10.63 7.48 11.41
N ASN A 141 9.65 6.64 11.73
CA ASN A 141 8.75 6.07 10.74
C ASN A 141 7.89 7.13 10.05
N MET A 142 7.66 8.30 10.67
CA MET A 142 6.90 9.39 10.04
C MET A 142 7.72 10.21 9.06
N LEU A 143 9.04 10.29 9.25
CA LEU A 143 9.93 11.10 8.41
C LEU A 143 10.63 10.30 7.31
N VAL A 144 10.76 8.97 7.48
CA VAL A 144 11.59 8.13 6.61
C VAL A 144 10.76 7.08 5.87
N MET A 145 10.68 7.21 4.55
CA MET A 145 10.31 6.11 3.67
C MET A 145 11.46 5.09 3.65
N HIS A 146 11.13 3.81 3.76
CA HIS A 146 12.12 2.74 3.73
C HIS A 146 11.69 1.62 2.78
N GLY A 147 12.68 0.97 2.18
CA GLY A 147 12.47 -0.06 1.17
C GLY A 147 13.65 -1.00 1.11
N ARG A 148 13.69 -1.81 0.05
CA ARG A 148 14.74 -2.81 -0.13
C ARG A 148 15.06 -2.98 -1.62
N HIS A 149 16.35 -2.87 -1.95
CA HIS A 149 16.86 -3.27 -3.26
C HIS A 149 16.75 -4.77 -3.51
N ALA A 150 16.77 -5.17 -4.78
CA ALA A 150 16.92 -6.58 -5.12
C ALA A 150 18.21 -7.15 -4.50
N TYR A 151 18.16 -8.40 -4.02
CA TYR A 151 19.32 -9.09 -3.44
C TYR A 151 19.32 -10.57 -3.84
N THR A 152 20.47 -11.21 -3.71
CA THR A 152 20.67 -12.65 -3.91
C THR A 152 21.33 -13.27 -2.68
N GLY A 153 21.25 -14.60 -2.55
CA GLY A 153 21.86 -15.32 -1.43
C GLY A 153 21.11 -15.16 -0.11
N SER A 154 21.78 -15.52 0.99
CA SER A 154 21.21 -15.49 2.33
C SER A 154 21.27 -14.09 2.93
N ARG A 155 20.12 -13.58 3.39
CA ARG A 155 19.99 -12.27 4.06
C ARG A 155 19.04 -12.40 5.23
N ARG A 156 19.44 -11.92 6.42
CA ARG A 156 18.58 -11.86 7.60
C ARG A 156 18.66 -10.46 8.21
N ILE A 157 17.52 -9.77 8.25
CA ILE A 157 17.32 -8.51 8.96
C ILE A 157 16.20 -8.75 9.97
N LEU A 158 16.38 -8.24 11.18
CA LEU A 158 15.36 -8.25 12.23
C LEU A 158 14.76 -6.85 12.35
N VAL A 159 13.49 -6.78 12.72
CA VAL A 159 12.76 -5.52 12.92
C VAL A 159 12.10 -5.53 14.28
N ALA A 160 12.11 -4.37 14.93
CA ALA A 160 11.31 -4.08 16.11
C ALA A 160 10.58 -2.75 15.83
N MET A 161 9.31 -2.68 16.23
CA MET A 161 8.50 -1.47 16.14
C MET A 161 8.08 -1.08 17.55
N THR A 162 8.07 0.22 17.82
CA THR A 162 7.74 0.82 19.12
C THR A 162 6.59 1.80 19.00
#